data_AF-A0A3S0VBW4-F1
#
_entry.id   AF-A0A3S0VBW4-F1
#
_cell.length_a   1.000
_cell.length_b   1.000
_cell.length_c   1.000
_cell.angle_alpha   90.00
_cell.angle_beta   90.00
_cell.angle_gamma   90.00
#
_symmetry.space_group_name_H-M   'P 1'
#
loop_
_entity.id
_entity.type
_entity.pdbx_description
1 polymer ?
#
loop_
_entity_poly.entity_id
_entity_poly.type
_entity_poly.pdbx_seq_one_letter_code
_entity_poly.pdbx_strand_id
1 'polypeptide(L)'
;MTIAEKNNPLENPLTGEDYAEAMNFIGQNLLSSLAQSIENLPAELRNRQVVFQGLSAFLTNIIYKQSPTNQTFCNEMLDDLAKLIRQQLNEIYQPQPSAFN
;
A
#
# COMPACT_ATOMS: atom_id res chain seq x y z
N MET A 1 -44.61 21.76 18.06
CA MET A 1 -43.86 20.85 17.17
C MET A 1 -42.48 21.44 17.01
N THR A 2 -41.48 20.89 17.70
CA THR A 2 -40.08 21.29 17.53
C THR A 2 -39.36 20.01 17.16
N ILE A 3 -38.97 19.92 15.89
CA ILE A 3 -38.18 18.81 15.38
C ILE A 3 -36.77 19.08 15.92
N ALA A 4 -36.38 18.32 16.95
CA ALA A 4 -34.99 18.29 17.39
C ALA A 4 -34.15 17.80 16.20
N GLU A 5 -33.26 18.67 15.75
CA GLU A 5 -32.33 18.42 14.67
C GLU A 5 -31.53 17.15 14.99
N LYS A 6 -31.55 16.24 14.03
CA LYS A 6 -30.79 15.00 14.05
C LYS A 6 -29.32 15.38 14.04
N ASN A 7 -28.63 15.20 15.18
CA ASN A 7 -27.18 15.36 15.28
C ASN A 7 -26.51 14.58 14.15
N ASN A 8 -25.71 15.30 13.35
CA ASN A 8 -25.06 14.80 12.16
C ASN A 8 -23.82 14.00 12.57
N PRO A 9 -23.63 12.74 12.14
CA PRO A 9 -22.53 11.90 12.63
C PRO A 9 -21.24 12.15 11.84
N LEU A 10 -20.54 13.24 12.11
CA LEU A 10 -19.15 13.48 11.65
C LEU A 10 -18.41 14.39 12.65
N GLU A 11 -18.31 13.99 13.92
CA GLU A 11 -17.67 14.81 14.98
C GLU A 11 -16.28 14.35 15.42
N ASN A 12 -15.68 13.33 14.78
CA ASN A 12 -14.28 12.98 15.04
C ASN A 12 -13.47 13.04 13.74
N PRO A 13 -12.55 14.03 13.58
CA PRO A 13 -11.62 14.04 12.46
C PRO A 13 -10.72 12.79 12.55
N LEU A 14 -10.44 12.18 11.39
CA LEU A 14 -9.54 11.03 11.30
C LEU A 14 -8.18 11.39 11.91
N THR A 15 -7.71 10.55 12.82
CA THR A 15 -6.42 10.65 13.48
C THR A 15 -5.34 9.98 12.64
N GLY A 16 -4.07 10.27 12.93
CA GLY A 16 -2.95 9.57 12.29
C GLY A 16 -2.97 8.05 12.53
N GLU A 17 -3.55 7.61 13.65
CA GLU A 17 -3.75 6.20 13.98
C GLU A 17 -4.77 5.55 13.02
N ASP A 18 -5.89 6.22 12.73
CA ASP A 18 -6.88 5.74 11.77
C ASP A 18 -6.27 5.53 10.38
N TYR A 19 -5.39 6.43 9.93
CA TYR A 19 -4.65 6.27 8.68
C TYR A 19 -3.66 5.11 8.74
N ALA A 20 -2.94 4.94 9.86
CA ALA A 20 -2.02 3.83 10.05
C ALA A 20 -2.75 2.47 10.03
N GLU A 21 -3.90 2.37 10.69
CA GLU A 21 -4.75 1.19 10.67
C GLU A 21 -5.27 0.89 9.26
N ALA A 22 -5.76 1.89 8.55
CA ALA A 22 -6.23 1.73 7.17
C ALA A 22 -5.11 1.26 6.24
N MET A 23 -3.92 1.87 6.33
CA MET A 23 -2.74 1.46 5.56
C MET A 23 -2.34 0.01 5.87
N ASN A 24 -2.32 -0.38 7.15
CA ASN A 24 -2.00 -1.73 7.58
C ASN A 24 -3.03 -2.75 7.08
N PHE A 25 -4.33 -2.42 7.17
CA PHE A 25 -5.40 -3.28 6.68
C PHE A 25 -5.27 -3.52 5.17
N ILE A 26 -5.06 -2.47 4.38
CA ILE A 26 -4.85 -2.58 2.93
C ILE A 26 -3.59 -3.42 2.65
N GLY A 27 -2.48 -3.13 3.33
CA GLY A 27 -1.21 -3.84 3.15
C GLY A 27 -1.32 -5.34 3.43
N GLN A 28 -1.96 -5.73 4.53
CA GLN A 28 -2.15 -7.14 4.89
C GLN A 28 -3.04 -7.88 3.89
N ASN A 29 -4.13 -7.27 3.44
CA ASN A 29 -5.03 -7.89 2.46
C ASN A 29 -4.34 -8.09 1.10
N LEU A 30 -3.57 -7.10 0.65
CA LEU A 30 -2.79 -7.21 -0.59
C LEU A 30 -1.71 -8.29 -0.47
N LEU A 31 -0.99 -8.34 0.66
CA LEU A 31 0.03 -9.35 0.90
C LEU A 31 -0.56 -10.76 0.91
N SER A 32 -1.68 -10.97 1.62
CA SER A 32 -2.36 -12.26 1.70
C SER A 32 -2.86 -12.70 0.33
N SER A 33 -3.49 -11.80 -0.43
CA SER A 33 -3.99 -12.10 -1.78
C SER A 33 -2.85 -12.47 -2.74
N LEU A 34 -1.72 -11.76 -2.66
CA LEU A 34 -0.54 -12.05 -3.47
C LEU A 34 0.07 -13.41 -3.11
N ALA A 35 0.24 -13.69 -1.81
CA ALA A 35 0.78 -14.96 -1.33
C ALA A 35 -0.07 -16.13 -1.85
N GLN A 36 -1.39 -16.04 -1.69
CA GLN A 36 -2.32 -17.05 -2.19
C GLN A 36 -2.25 -17.18 -3.72
N SER A 37 -2.14 -16.07 -4.46
CA SER A 37 -1.97 -16.11 -5.92
C SER A 37 -0.69 -16.83 -6.33
N ILE A 38 0.41 -16.66 -5.59
CA ILE A 38 1.69 -17.33 -5.86
C ILE A 38 1.60 -18.82 -5.52
N GLU A 39 0.99 -19.17 -4.39
CA GLU A 39 0.79 -20.56 -3.98
C GLU A 39 -0.07 -21.35 -4.97
N ASN A 40 -1.04 -20.70 -5.60
CA ASN A 40 -1.90 -21.31 -6.61
C ASN A 40 -1.23 -21.49 -7.98
N LEU A 41 -0.04 -20.92 -8.22
CA LEU A 41 0.68 -21.14 -9.46
C LEU A 41 1.22 -22.59 -9.54
N PRO A 42 1.34 -23.16 -10.76
CA PRO A 42 2.15 -24.35 -10.99
C PRO A 42 3.57 -24.17 -10.47
N ALA A 43 4.17 -25.21 -9.91
CA ALA A 43 5.47 -25.14 -9.24
C ALA A 43 6.58 -24.59 -10.16
N GLU A 44 6.52 -24.90 -11.45
CA GLU A 44 7.45 -24.45 -12.48
C GLU A 44 7.40 -22.93 -12.70
N LEU A 45 6.27 -22.31 -12.36
CA LEU A 45 6.01 -20.88 -12.50
C LEU A 45 6.19 -20.10 -11.20
N ARG A 46 6.41 -20.77 -10.05
CA ARG A 46 6.68 -20.15 -8.75
C ARG A 46 8.11 -19.65 -8.65
N ASN A 47 8.50 -18.75 -9.55
CA ASN A 47 9.82 -18.14 -9.57
C ASN A 47 9.74 -16.62 -9.40
N ARG A 48 10.86 -16.04 -8.96
CA ARG A 48 10.98 -14.61 -8.67
C ARG A 48 10.61 -13.73 -9.87
N GLN A 49 10.92 -14.16 -11.10
CA GLN A 49 10.64 -13.37 -12.29
C GLN A 49 9.13 -13.23 -12.53
N VAL A 50 8.37 -14.32 -12.42
CA VAL A 50 6.90 -14.30 -12.57
C VAL A 50 6.27 -13.39 -11.52
N VAL A 51 6.69 -13.51 -10.26
CA VAL A 51 6.21 -12.66 -9.17
C VAL A 51 6.49 -11.19 -9.45
N PHE A 52 7.72 -10.87 -9.90
CA PHE A 52 8.12 -9.49 -10.17
C PHE A 52 7.40 -8.88 -11.36
N GLN A 53 7.19 -9.66 -12.43
CA GLN A 53 6.42 -9.21 -13.59
C GLN A 53 4.96 -8.99 -13.23
N GLY A 54 4.35 -9.89 -12.45
CA GLY A 54 2.98 -9.74 -11.97
C GLY A 54 2.80 -8.48 -11.12
N LEU A 55 3.70 -8.26 -10.16
CA LEU A 55 3.72 -7.05 -9.34
C LEU A 55 3.90 -5.77 -10.16
N SER A 56 4.82 -5.78 -11.14
CA SER A 56 5.05 -4.65 -12.03
C SER A 56 3.79 -4.32 -12.84
N ALA A 57 3.13 -5.33 -13.42
CA ALA A 57 1.89 -5.14 -14.17
C ALA A 57 0.75 -4.61 -13.28
N PHE A 58 0.62 -5.13 -12.06
CA PHE A 58 -0.36 -4.67 -11.09
C PHE A 58 -0.18 -3.19 -10.73
N LEU A 59 1.04 -2.79 -10.33
CA LEU A 59 1.36 -1.41 -9.96
C LEU A 59 1.19 -0.46 -11.15
N THR A 60 1.68 -0.84 -12.33
CA THR A 60 1.53 -0.05 -13.56
C THR A 60 0.05 0.18 -13.89
N ASN A 61 -0.79 -0.84 -13.74
CA ASN A 61 -2.24 -0.71 -13.97
C ASN A 61 -2.92 0.20 -12.95
N ILE A 62 -2.50 0.18 -11.69
CA ILE A 62 -3.03 1.11 -10.67
C ILE A 62 -2.67 2.54 -11.03
N ILE A 63 -1.39 2.80 -11.31
CA ILE A 63 -0.88 4.14 -11.64
C ILE A 63 -1.58 4.66 -12.89
N TYR A 64 -1.62 3.85 -13.95
CA TYR A 64 -2.26 4.22 -15.21
C TYR A 64 -3.74 4.58 -15.04
N LYS A 65 -4.49 3.83 -14.21
CA LYS A 65 -5.91 4.12 -13.97
C LYS A 65 -6.18 5.46 -13.29
N GLN A 66 -5.22 6.01 -12.55
CA GLN A 66 -5.36 7.32 -11.90
C GLN A 66 -5.24 8.47 -12.91
N SER A 67 -4.40 8.34 -13.93
CA SER A 67 -4.31 9.32 -15.02
C SER A 67 -3.85 8.70 -16.35
N PRO A 68 -4.76 8.06 -17.10
CA PRO A 68 -4.43 7.25 -18.29
C PRO A 68 -3.69 7.97 -19.42
N THR A 69 -3.74 9.29 -19.45
CA THR A 69 -3.16 10.12 -20.52
C THR A 69 -2.05 11.04 -20.04
N ASN A 70 -1.68 10.98 -18.76
CA ASN A 70 -0.67 11.85 -18.18
C ASN A 70 0.58 11.05 -17.80
N GLN A 71 1.48 10.91 -18.77
CA GLN A 71 2.73 10.17 -18.57
C GLN A 71 3.61 10.78 -17.47
N THR A 72 3.64 12.11 -17.36
CA THR A 72 4.40 12.81 -16.31
C THR A 72 3.88 12.42 -14.93
N PHE A 73 2.57 12.51 -14.71
CA PHE A 73 1.94 12.10 -13.45
C PHE A 73 2.19 10.63 -13.13
N CYS A 74 2.11 9.74 -14.13
CA CYS A 74 2.40 8.31 -13.93
C CYS A 74 3.85 8.09 -13.46
N ASN A 75 4.81 8.82 -14.03
CA ASN A 75 6.22 8.74 -13.62
C ASN A 75 6.44 9.32 -12.22
N GLU A 76 5.81 10.44 -11.90
CA GLU A 76 5.88 11.05 -10.55
C GLU A 76 5.32 10.10 -9.48
N MET A 77 4.16 9.47 -9.75
CA MET A 77 3.59 8.46 -8.86
C MET A 77 4.54 7.26 -8.66
N LEU A 78 5.20 6.80 -9.72
CA LEU A 78 6.17 5.71 -9.63
C LEU A 78 7.36 6.10 -8.76
N ASP A 79 7.90 7.31 -8.95
CA ASP A 79 9.02 7.82 -8.16
C ASP A 79 8.66 7.96 -6.69
N ASP A 80 7.46 8.45 -6.37
CA ASP A 80 7.00 8.60 -5.00
C ASP A 80 6.77 7.24 -4.32
N LEU A 81 6.19 6.27 -5.03
CA LEU A 81 6.09 4.89 -4.53
C LEU A 81 7.48 4.29 -4.26
N ALA A 82 8.44 4.50 -5.17
CA ALA A 82 9.79 3.99 -4.99
C ALA A 82 10.51 4.62 -3.78
N LYS A 83 10.29 5.92 -3.53
CA LYS A 83 10.80 6.61 -2.32
C LYS A 83 10.19 6.00 -1.05
N LEU A 84 8.87 5.81 -1.01
CA LEU A 84 8.17 5.23 0.14
C LEU A 84 8.67 3.81 0.45
N ILE A 85 8.82 2.97 -0.57
CA ILE A 85 9.35 1.60 -0.40
C ILE A 85 10.78 1.64 0.17
N ARG A 86 11.65 2.50 -0.37
CA ARG A 86 13.02 2.66 0.14
C ARG A 86 13.04 3.12 1.59
N GLN A 87 12.18 4.07 1.94
CA GLN A 87 12.06 4.54 3.32
C GLN A 87 11.65 3.40 4.26
N GLN A 88 10.60 2.67 3.92
CA GLN A 88 10.13 1.53 4.74
C GLN A 88 11.21 0.45 4.89
N LEU A 89 11.93 0.12 3.81
CA LEU A 89 13.05 -0.82 3.89
C LEU A 89 14.15 -0.30 4.81
N ASN A 90 14.52 0.98 4.70
CA ASN A 90 15.50 1.57 5.58
C ASN A 90 15.06 1.50 7.05
N GLU A 91 13.79 1.79 7.36
CA GLU A 91 13.23 1.69 8.71
C GLU A 91 13.31 0.26 9.27
N ILE A 92 13.05 -0.76 8.45
CA ILE A 92 13.17 -2.18 8.84
C ILE A 92 14.63 -2.56 9.11
N TYR A 93 15.57 -2.04 8.30
CA TYR A 93 16.99 -2.38 8.39
C TYR A 93 17.81 -1.47 9.30
N GLN A 94 17.21 -0.46 9.94
CA GLN A 94 17.91 0.35 10.94
C GLN A 94 18.27 -0.54 12.14
N PRO A 95 19.57 -0.63 12.51
CA PRO A 95 19.96 -1.37 13.70
C PRO A 95 19.32 -0.72 14.92
N GLN A 96 18.61 -1.53 15.73
CA GLN A 96 18.13 -1.10 17.04
C GLN A 96 19.32 -0.56 17.84
N PRO A 97 19.27 0.67 18.40
CA PRO A 97 20.35 1.18 19.20
C PRO A 97 20.58 0.23 20.38
N SER A 98 21.81 -0.28 20.50
CA SER A 98 22.25 -1.12 21.60
C SER A 98 22.02 -0.39 22.93
N ALA A 99 20.92 -0.70 23.60
CA ALA A 99 20.60 -0.13 24.90
C ALA A 99 21.40 -0.84 26.00
N PHE A 100 22.72 -0.64 26.06
CA PHE A 100 23.53 -0.94 27.25
C PHE A 100 24.77 -0.05 27.31
N ASN A 101 24.78 0.87 28.28
CA ASN A 101 25.96 1.35 29.02
C ASN A 101 25.61 1.29 30.50
#